data_AF-A0A529FB77-F1
#
_entry.id   AF-A0A529FB77-F1
#
_cell.length_a   1.000
_cell.length_b   1.000
_cell.length_c   1.000
_cell.angle_alpha   90.00
_cell.angle_beta   90.00
_cell.angle_gamma   90.00
#
_symmetry.space_group_name_H-M   'P 1'
#
loop_
_entity.id
_entity.type
_entity.pdbx_description
1 polymer ?
#
loop_
_entity_poly.entity_id
_entity_poly.type
_entity_poly.pdbx_seq_one_letter_code
_entity_poly.pdbx_strand_id
1 'polypeptide(L)'
;IAQAGIDARQIAAVGCAGHGNGLYLIDRVGAPLIGIQSLDTRAAGMAAELASRNAGALHAICLQKPWPAQTPTLLAWVKQHEPDLYAATGTAMLC
;
A
#
# COMPACT_ATOMS: atom_id res chain seq x y z
N ILE A 1 -3.05 -25.75 14.04
CA ILE A 1 -3.66 -26.20 15.32
C ILE A 1 -3.30 -27.66 15.60
N ALA A 2 -3.73 -28.63 14.77
CA ALA A 2 -3.42 -30.04 14.97
C ALA A 2 -1.91 -30.34 15.13
N GLN A 3 -1.06 -29.76 14.26
CA GLN A 3 0.40 -29.90 14.38
C GLN A 3 0.99 -29.28 15.66
N ALA A 4 0.38 -28.21 16.17
CA ALA A 4 0.80 -27.56 17.41
C ALA A 4 0.29 -28.30 18.66
N GLY A 5 -0.61 -29.30 18.51
CA GLY A 5 -1.11 -30.12 19.61
C GLY A 5 -2.00 -29.41 20.62
N ILE A 6 -2.53 -28.23 20.29
CA ILE A 6 -3.40 -27.46 21.17
C ILE A 6 -4.86 -27.47 20.70
N ASP A 7 -5.79 -27.22 21.62
CA ASP A 7 -7.17 -26.86 21.27
C ASP A 7 -7.21 -25.42 20.73
N ALA A 8 -7.94 -25.17 19.63
CA ALA A 8 -8.03 -23.84 19.02
C ALA A 8 -8.55 -22.77 20.00
N ARG A 9 -9.36 -23.17 20.99
CA ARG A 9 -9.91 -22.27 22.03
C ARG A 9 -8.84 -21.72 22.98
N GLN A 10 -7.62 -22.26 22.97
CA GLN A 10 -6.48 -21.75 23.76
C GLN A 10 -5.82 -20.53 23.11
N ILE A 11 -6.10 -20.23 21.84
CA ILE A 11 -5.59 -19.03 21.17
C ILE A 11 -6.39 -17.83 21.65
N ALA A 12 -5.79 -17.05 22.56
CA ALA A 12 -6.42 -15.85 23.11
C ALA A 12 -6.42 -14.65 22.16
N ALA A 13 -5.45 -14.57 21.24
CA ALA A 13 -5.30 -13.46 20.32
C ALA A 13 -4.55 -13.88 19.04
N VAL A 14 -4.78 -13.11 17.96
CA VAL A 14 -4.07 -13.24 16.68
C VAL A 14 -3.53 -11.87 16.30
N GLY A 15 -2.22 -11.80 16.05
CA GLY A 15 -1.57 -10.64 15.46
C GLY A 15 -1.28 -10.90 13.98
N CYS A 16 -1.65 -9.96 13.11
CA CYS A 16 -1.33 -10.02 11.69
C CYS A 16 -0.05 -9.22 11.43
N ALA A 17 0.86 -9.80 10.65
CA ALA A 17 2.04 -9.13 10.12
C ALA A 17 2.12 -9.39 8.62
N GLY A 18 2.59 -8.40 7.88
CA GLY A 18 2.79 -8.45 6.44
C GLY A 18 4.00 -7.64 6.02
N HIS A 19 4.26 -7.57 4.72
CA HIS A 19 5.34 -6.71 4.22
C HIS A 19 4.93 -5.24 4.36
N GLY A 20 5.87 -4.34 4.66
CA GLY A 20 5.53 -2.91 4.68
C GLY A 20 5.32 -2.33 3.29
N ASN A 21 4.45 -1.32 3.17
CA ASN A 21 4.17 -0.54 1.95
C ASN A 21 3.50 -1.38 0.83
N GLY A 22 3.54 -0.87 -0.41
CA GLY A 22 2.68 -1.33 -1.49
C GLY A 22 1.33 -0.60 -1.48
N LEU A 23 0.43 -1.08 -2.34
CA LEU A 23 -0.91 -0.55 -2.49
C LEU A 23 -1.89 -1.67 -2.79
N TYR A 24 -2.96 -1.76 -1.99
CA TYR A 24 -4.06 -2.68 -2.21
C TYR A 24 -5.34 -1.89 -2.35
N LEU A 25 -5.98 -1.98 -3.52
CA LEU A 25 -7.24 -1.30 -3.79
C LEU A 25 -8.37 -2.31 -3.76
N ILE A 26 -9.45 -1.92 -3.08
CA ILE A 26 -10.74 -2.62 -3.12
C ILE A 26 -11.79 -1.65 -3.64
N ASP A 27 -12.80 -2.19 -4.31
CA ASP A 27 -13.91 -1.39 -4.82
C ASP A 27 -14.88 -0.99 -3.70
N ARG A 28 -15.96 -0.29 -4.08
CA ARG A 28 -16.99 0.20 -3.14
C ARG A 28 -17.85 -0.90 -2.53
N VAL A 29 -17.81 -2.12 -3.06
CA VAL A 29 -18.57 -3.27 -2.56
C VAL A 29 -17.67 -4.31 -1.88
N GLY A 30 -16.37 -4.00 -1.74
CA GLY A 30 -15.39 -4.83 -1.04
C GLY A 30 -14.69 -5.87 -1.90
N ALA A 31 -14.87 -5.86 -3.23
CA ALA A 31 -14.14 -6.75 -4.12
C ALA A 31 -12.70 -6.24 -4.38
N PRO A 32 -11.71 -7.13 -4.51
CA PRO A 32 -10.34 -6.73 -4.81
C PRO A 32 -10.24 -6.14 -6.23
N LEU A 33 -9.48 -5.04 -6.36
CA LEU A 33 -9.19 -4.39 -7.65
C LEU A 33 -7.75 -4.63 -8.10
N ILE A 34 -6.77 -4.29 -7.25
CA ILE A 34 -5.35 -4.49 -7.55
C ILE A 34 -4.53 -4.59 -6.26
N GLY A 35 -3.46 -5.38 -6.30
CA GLY A 35 -2.39 -5.39 -5.29
C GLY A 35 -1.04 -5.11 -5.95
N ILE A 36 -0.31 -4.12 -5.44
CA ILE A 36 1.03 -3.74 -5.88
C ILE A 36 1.97 -3.91 -4.69
N GLN A 37 2.99 -4.74 -4.83
CA GLN A 37 3.91 -5.10 -3.75
C GLN A 37 4.99 -4.03 -3.54
N SER A 38 5.67 -4.08 -2.39
CA SER A 38 6.69 -3.10 -1.98
C SER A 38 8.01 -3.14 -2.76
N LEU A 39 8.17 -4.12 -3.66
CA LEU A 39 9.31 -4.24 -4.58
C LEU A 39 9.05 -3.59 -5.94
N ASP A 40 7.82 -3.13 -6.20
CA ASP A 40 7.44 -2.56 -7.48
C ASP A 40 8.05 -1.16 -7.68
N THR A 41 8.59 -0.93 -8.88
CA THR A 41 9.28 0.33 -9.24
C THR A 41 8.56 1.14 -10.31
N ARG A 42 7.32 0.79 -10.69
CA ARG A 42 6.57 1.46 -11.78
C ARG A 42 6.41 2.97 -11.58
N ALA A 43 6.34 3.40 -10.32
CA ALA A 43 6.17 4.81 -9.95
C ALA A 43 7.51 5.54 -9.70
N ALA A 44 8.64 5.00 -10.16
CA ALA A 44 9.95 5.61 -9.93
C ALA A 44 10.09 7.02 -10.51
N GLY A 45 9.55 7.26 -11.71
CA GLY A 45 9.54 8.60 -12.31
C GLY A 45 8.77 9.63 -11.46
N MET A 46 7.59 9.24 -10.97
CA MET A 46 6.77 10.08 -10.10
C MET A 46 7.44 10.34 -8.74
N ALA A 47 8.06 9.31 -8.15
CA ALA A 47 8.82 9.47 -6.92
C ALA A 47 9.98 10.46 -7.09
N ALA A 48 10.71 10.38 -8.21
CA ALA A 48 11.80 11.30 -8.51
C ALA A 48 11.31 12.74 -8.69
N GLU A 49 10.21 12.93 -9.42
CA GLU A 49 9.59 14.25 -9.58
C GLU A 49 9.16 14.83 -8.22
N LEU A 50 8.43 14.06 -7.43
CA LEU A 50 7.96 14.50 -6.11
C LEU A 50 9.13 14.81 -5.17
N ALA A 51 10.20 14.01 -5.21
CA ALA A 51 11.40 14.25 -4.43
C ALA A 51 12.07 15.58 -4.82
N SER A 52 12.18 15.87 -6.12
CA SER A 52 12.81 17.11 -6.61
C SER A 52 12.06 18.37 -6.18
N ARG A 53 10.73 18.29 -6.00
CA ARG A 53 9.88 19.44 -5.66
C ARG A 53 9.59 19.56 -4.17
N ASN A 54 9.44 18.44 -3.46
CA ASN A 54 8.78 18.41 -2.14
C ASN A 54 9.48 17.55 -1.08
N ALA A 55 10.67 16.98 -1.33
CA ALA A 55 11.30 16.05 -0.39
C ALA A 55 11.45 16.59 1.05
N GLY A 56 11.86 17.86 1.22
CA GLY A 56 12.03 18.47 2.55
C GLY A 56 10.71 18.62 3.31
N ALA A 57 9.67 19.12 2.63
CA ALA A 57 8.35 19.29 3.22
C ALA A 57 7.71 17.94 3.61
N LEU A 58 7.83 16.93 2.75
CA LEU A 58 7.31 15.59 3.03
C LEU A 58 8.07 14.94 4.20
N HIS A 59 9.40 15.02 4.19
CA HIS A 59 10.20 14.47 5.28
C HIS A 59 9.89 15.13 6.63
N ALA A 60 9.61 16.44 6.66
CA ALA A 60 9.21 17.13 7.89
C ALA A 60 7.87 16.61 8.47
N ILE A 61 7.00 16.03 7.65
CA ILE A 61 5.68 15.51 8.05
C ILE A 61 5.75 14.02 8.37
N CYS A 62 6.28 13.22 7.45
CA CYS A 62 6.20 11.76 7.50
C CYS A 62 7.56 11.06 7.74
N LEU A 63 8.65 11.82 7.93
CA LEU A 63 10.00 11.30 8.17
C LEU A 63 10.51 10.37 7.05
N GLN A 64 9.97 10.52 5.84
CA GLN A 64 10.32 9.73 4.67
C GLN A 64 10.51 10.65 3.47
N LYS A 65 11.47 10.31 2.61
CA LYS A 65 11.54 10.87 1.25
C LYS A 65 10.61 10.07 0.33
N PRO A 66 10.12 10.66 -0.78
CA PRO A 66 9.38 9.93 -1.79
C PRO A 66 10.17 8.74 -2.33
N TRP A 67 9.54 7.57 -2.43
CA TRP A 67 10.10 6.40 -3.10
C TRP A 67 8.99 5.55 -3.79
N PRO A 68 9.35 4.68 -4.76
CA PRO A 68 8.40 4.18 -5.75
C PRO A 68 7.22 3.39 -5.18
N ALA A 69 7.46 2.49 -4.23
CA ALA A 69 6.41 1.58 -3.73
C ALA A 69 5.69 2.11 -2.47
N GLN A 70 5.87 3.39 -2.11
CA GLN A 70 5.05 4.01 -1.08
C GLN A 70 3.60 4.03 -1.53
N THR A 71 2.68 3.67 -0.62
CA THR A 71 1.23 3.70 -0.87
C THR A 71 0.74 5.00 -1.53
N PRO A 72 1.09 6.22 -1.05
CA PRO A 72 0.66 7.45 -1.71
C PRO A 72 1.26 7.64 -3.11
N THR A 73 2.51 7.24 -3.34
CA THR A 73 3.18 7.33 -4.65
C THR A 73 2.52 6.39 -5.65
N LEU A 74 2.25 5.15 -5.26
CA LEU A 74 1.55 4.18 -6.09
C LEU A 74 0.10 4.61 -6.36
N LEU A 75 -0.59 5.18 -5.37
CA LEU A 75 -1.96 5.65 -5.55
C LEU A 75 -2.03 6.82 -6.54
N ALA A 76 -1.07 7.75 -6.46
CA ALA A 76 -0.94 8.83 -7.42
C ALA A 76 -0.61 8.29 -8.83
N TRP A 77 0.24 7.26 -8.93
CA TRP A 77 0.52 6.60 -10.20
C TRP A 77 -0.74 5.98 -10.82
N VAL A 78 -1.53 5.23 -10.03
CA VAL A 78 -2.81 4.64 -10.46
C VAL A 78 -3.77 5.74 -10.91
N LYS A 79 -3.89 6.82 -10.14
CA LYS A 79 -4.75 7.95 -10.51
C LYS A 79 -4.41 8.55 -11.88
N GLN A 80 -3.12 8.59 -12.24
CA GLN A 80 -2.66 9.18 -13.49
C GLN A 80 -2.71 8.21 -14.68
N HIS A 81 -2.38 6.93 -14.46
CA HIS A 81 -2.20 5.95 -15.54
C HIS A 81 -3.39 5.00 -15.71
N GLU A 82 -4.19 4.80 -14.66
CA GLU A 82 -5.32 3.88 -14.59
C GLU A 82 -6.56 4.60 -13.99
N PRO A 83 -7.04 5.68 -14.62
CA PRO A 83 -8.06 6.56 -14.04
C PRO A 83 -9.40 5.84 -13.77
N ASP A 84 -9.77 4.87 -14.59
CA ASP A 84 -10.99 4.08 -14.39
C ASP A 84 -10.87 3.15 -13.17
N LEU A 85 -9.69 2.54 -12.97
CA LEU A 85 -9.38 1.75 -11.78
C LEU A 85 -9.43 2.62 -10.51
N TYR A 86 -8.85 3.82 -10.59
CA TYR A 86 -8.91 4.80 -9.51
C TYR A 86 -10.37 5.21 -9.22
N ALA A 87 -11.18 5.45 -10.25
CA ALA A 87 -12.58 5.81 -10.11
C ALA A 87 -13.45 4.70 -9.52
N ALA A 88 -13.09 3.43 -9.74
CA ALA A 88 -13.77 2.27 -9.15
C ALA A 88 -13.39 2.04 -7.67
N THR A 89 -12.25 2.58 -7.23
CA THR A 89 -11.71 2.37 -5.88
C THR A 89 -12.66 2.90 -4.80
N GLY A 90 -12.96 2.05 -3.82
CA GLY A 90 -13.67 2.41 -2.59
C GLY A 90 -12.75 2.56 -1.38
N THR A 91 -11.66 1.80 -1.31
CA THR A 91 -10.69 1.88 -0.20
C THR A 91 -9.29 1.52 -0.68
N ALA A 92 -8.30 2.24 -0.14
CA ALA A 92 -6.88 1.95 -0.29
C ALA A 92 -6.33 1.41 1.03
N MET A 93 -5.71 0.25 0.98
CA MET A 93 -5.06 -0.39 2.12
C MET A 93 -3.55 -0.45 1.90
N LEU A 94 -2.83 -0.34 3.01
CA LEU A 94 -1.41 -0.63 3.11
C LEU A 94 -1.23 -2.01 3.74
N CYS A 95 -0.08 -2.64 3.48
CA CYS A 95 0.37 -3.80 4.22
C CYS A 95 1.43 -3.39 5.25
#